data_AF-A0A523V9R6-F1
#
_entry.id   AF-A0A523V9R6-F1
#
_cell.length_a   1.000
_cell.length_b   1.000
_cell.length_c   1.000
_cell.angle_alpha   90.00
_cell.angle_beta   90.00
_cell.angle_gamma   90.00
#
_symmetry.space_group_name_H-M   'P 1'
#
loop_
_entity.id
_entity.type
_entity.pdbx_description
1 polymer ?
#
loop_
_entity_poly.entity_id
_entity_poly.type
_entity_poly.pdbx_seq_one_letter_code
_entity_poly.pdbx_strand_id
1 'polypeptide(L)'
;MQCKYHPERKAEFFCASCNAPLCEECAEEVKPGSYLCFQCAMIQSVSEIGTSIKEKREQEEKKKKKRWGPFQYFVIVSSVLILVMWGYIIFGGQELPATIATVDYGKQGRVLLFMVDGAIKRYAHYERNKYPEKLTDLIPKYVSLEGEQILHLKQLLYQSDPKVGYRLSLASPEPGEMNVILTSKGVEYTAPSEEGAK
;
A
#
# COMPACT_ATOMS: atom_id res chain seq x y z
N MET A 1 -39.44 -21.64 59.12
CA MET A 1 -38.81 -20.97 57.96
C MET A 1 -39.22 -21.72 56.71
N GLN A 2 -39.68 -20.99 55.68
CA GLN A 2 -40.13 -21.57 54.41
C GLN A 2 -39.05 -21.40 53.35
N CYS A 3 -39.03 -22.31 52.36
CA CYS A 3 -38.11 -22.21 51.23
C CYS A 3 -38.44 -20.98 50.37
N LYS A 4 -37.42 -20.26 49.92
CA LYS A 4 -37.58 -19.09 49.04
C LYS A 4 -38.33 -19.41 47.74
N TYR A 5 -38.15 -20.61 47.20
CA TYR A 5 -38.74 -21.03 45.91
C TYR A 5 -40.04 -21.81 46.07
N HIS A 6 -40.31 -22.33 47.28
CA HIS A 6 -41.49 -23.13 47.58
C HIS A 6 -42.07 -22.69 48.93
N PRO A 7 -43.12 -21.85 48.95
CA PRO A 7 -43.72 -21.37 50.20
C PRO A 7 -44.36 -22.51 51.02
N GLU A 8 -44.76 -23.59 50.35
CA GLU A 8 -45.37 -24.79 50.95
C GLU A 8 -44.35 -25.68 51.71
N ARG A 9 -43.05 -25.48 51.51
CA ARG A 9 -42.00 -26.38 52.05
C ARG A 9 -41.17 -25.71 53.13
N LYS A 10 -40.79 -26.47 54.16
CA LYS A 10 -39.87 -26.01 55.20
C LYS A 10 -38.46 -25.93 54.64
N ALA A 11 -37.73 -24.88 55.02
CA ALA A 11 -36.32 -24.74 54.70
C ALA A 11 -35.48 -25.45 55.78
N GLU A 12 -34.43 -26.14 55.33
CA GLU A 12 -33.49 -26.89 56.17
C GLU A 12 -32.06 -26.32 56.04
N PHE A 13 -31.74 -25.73 54.89
CA PHE A 13 -30.41 -25.20 54.58
C PHE A 13 -30.45 -23.70 54.26
N PHE A 14 -29.29 -23.05 54.36
CA PHE A 14 -29.11 -21.66 53.94
C PHE A 14 -28.04 -21.59 52.85
N CYS A 15 -28.30 -20.81 51.81
CA CYS A 15 -27.33 -20.55 50.76
C CYS A 15 -26.11 -19.81 51.33
N ALA A 16 -24.91 -20.38 51.23
CA ALA A 16 -23.68 -19.76 51.72
C ALA A 16 -23.32 -18.41 51.03
N SER A 17 -23.88 -18.14 49.85
CA SER A 17 -23.62 -16.92 49.08
C SER A 17 -24.66 -15.82 49.30
N CYS A 18 -25.96 -16.16 49.36
CA CYS A 18 -27.03 -15.16 49.46
C CYS A 18 -27.90 -15.29 50.72
N ASN A 19 -27.57 -16.24 51.62
CA ASN A 19 -28.29 -16.55 52.86
C ASN A 19 -29.79 -16.79 52.69
N ALA A 20 -30.23 -17.17 51.48
CA ALA A 20 -31.60 -17.55 51.23
C ALA A 20 -31.92 -18.91 51.89
N PRO A 21 -33.10 -19.07 52.53
CA PRO A 21 -33.54 -20.35 53.07
C PRO A 21 -33.98 -21.30 51.95
N LEU A 22 -33.47 -22.53 51.97
CA LEU A 22 -33.65 -23.56 50.95
C LEU A 22 -34.17 -24.86 51.57
N CYS A 23 -35.04 -25.57 50.86
CA CYS A 23 -35.36 -26.98 51.15
C CYS A 23 -34.28 -27.90 50.57
N GLU A 24 -34.29 -29.16 50.98
CA GLU A 24 -33.35 -30.20 50.51
C GLU A 24 -33.24 -30.27 48.98
N GLU A 25 -34.37 -30.21 48.26
CA GLU A 25 -34.36 -30.22 46.79
C GLU A 25 -33.75 -28.97 46.12
N CYS A 26 -33.71 -27.83 46.82
CA CYS A 26 -33.20 -26.57 46.26
C CYS A 26 -31.75 -26.28 46.68
N ALA A 27 -31.19 -27.10 47.58
CA ALA A 27 -29.86 -26.94 48.15
C ALA A 27 -28.88 -27.87 47.42
N GLU A 28 -27.88 -27.29 46.76
CA GLU A 28 -26.82 -28.04 46.10
C GLU A 28 -25.55 -27.98 46.96
N GLU A 29 -24.97 -29.14 47.29
CA GLU A 29 -23.75 -29.22 48.08
C GLU A 29 -22.52 -29.04 47.17
N VAL A 30 -21.84 -27.92 47.33
CA VAL A 30 -20.64 -27.58 46.51
C VAL A 30 -19.34 -27.89 47.27
N LYS A 31 -19.37 -27.87 48.61
CA LYS A 31 -18.29 -28.30 49.50
C LYS A 31 -18.91 -28.95 50.74
N PRO A 32 -18.22 -29.85 51.44
CA PRO A 32 -18.75 -30.52 52.62
C PRO A 32 -19.32 -29.51 53.63
N GLY A 33 -20.64 -29.55 53.83
CA GLY A 33 -21.36 -28.67 54.76
C GLY A 33 -21.67 -27.25 54.26
N SER A 34 -21.42 -26.93 52.99
CA SER A 34 -21.83 -25.66 52.38
C SER A 34 -22.82 -25.87 51.25
N TYR A 35 -24.04 -25.36 51.45
CA TYR A 35 -25.12 -25.45 50.48
C TYR A 35 -25.27 -24.15 49.71
N LEU A 36 -25.51 -24.24 48.41
CA LEU A 36 -25.79 -23.10 47.55
C LEU A 36 -27.15 -23.26 46.89
N CYS A 37 -27.81 -22.13 46.59
CA CYS A 37 -28.97 -22.16 45.70
C CYS A 37 -28.52 -22.30 44.25
N PHE A 38 -29.38 -22.83 43.39
CA PHE A 38 -29.09 -23.04 41.97
C PHE A 38 -28.50 -21.82 41.25
N GLN A 39 -29.00 -20.61 41.52
CA GLN A 39 -28.47 -19.38 40.92
C GLN A 39 -27.03 -19.09 41.35
N CYS A 40 -26.71 -19.27 42.63
CA CYS A 40 -25.36 -19.05 43.15
C CYS A 40 -24.39 -20.15 42.70
N ALA A 41 -24.84 -21.41 42.67
CA ALA A 41 -24.06 -22.54 42.16
C ALA A 41 -23.69 -22.33 40.68
N MET A 42 -24.64 -21.85 39.87
CA MET A 42 -24.39 -21.53 38.46
C MET A 42 -23.33 -20.44 38.30
N ILE A 43 -23.42 -19.34 39.06
CA ILE A 43 -22.43 -18.24 38.99
C ILE A 43 -21.03 -18.74 39.38
N GLN A 44 -20.94 -19.60 40.40
CA GLN A 44 -19.65 -20.12 40.84
C GLN A 44 -19.00 -20.99 39.76
N SER A 45 -19.77 -21.86 39.09
CA SER A 45 -19.25 -22.72 38.02
C SER A 45 -18.69 -21.92 36.82
N VAL A 46 -19.33 -20.80 36.45
CA VAL A 46 -18.86 -19.93 35.38
C VAL A 46 -17.60 -19.16 35.80
N SER A 47 -17.51 -18.77 37.08
CA SER A 47 -16.35 -18.03 37.60
C SER A 47 -15.07 -18.88 37.67
N GLU A 48 -15.18 -20.18 38.00
CA GLU A 48 -14.04 -21.11 38.03
C GLU A 48 -13.44 -21.36 36.63
N ILE A 49 -14.26 -21.31 35.59
CA ILE A 49 -13.79 -21.41 34.21
C ILE A 49 -12.98 -20.15 33.83
N GLY A 50 -13.45 -18.97 34.23
CA GLY A 50 -12.77 -17.69 33.98
C GLY A 50 -11.41 -17.58 34.67
N THR A 51 -11.26 -18.11 35.89
CA THR A 51 -9.98 -18.10 36.61
C THR A 51 -8.98 -19.11 36.03
N SER A 52 -9.43 -20.30 35.60
CA SER A 52 -8.55 -21.31 34.98
C SER A 52 -7.89 -20.85 33.67
N ILE A 53 -8.62 -20.06 32.86
CA ILE A 53 -8.10 -19.50 31.60
C ILE A 53 -7.09 -18.39 31.88
N LYS A 54 -7.34 -17.56 32.91
CA LYS A 54 -6.45 -16.47 33.30
C LYS A 54 -5.16 -16.98 33.95
N GLU A 55 -5.23 -18.00 34.82
CA GLU A 55 -4.04 -18.62 35.42
C GLU A 55 -3.17 -19.36 34.39
N LYS A 56 -3.79 -20.05 33.41
CA LYS A 56 -3.03 -20.67 32.30
C LYS A 56 -2.30 -19.62 31.46
N ARG A 57 -2.92 -18.46 31.21
CA ARG A 57 -2.30 -17.35 30.46
C ARG A 57 -1.15 -16.70 31.24
N GLU A 58 -1.31 -16.48 32.55
CA GLU A 58 -0.26 -15.89 33.38
C GLU A 58 0.95 -16.83 33.59
N GLN A 59 0.73 -18.15 33.67
CA GLN A 59 1.83 -19.12 33.71
C GLN A 59 2.57 -19.24 32.37
N GLU A 60 1.87 -19.15 31.24
CA GLU A 60 2.51 -19.11 29.92
C GLU A 60 3.31 -17.83 29.70
N GLU A 61 2.81 -16.67 30.11
CA GLU A 61 3.53 -15.40 29.96
C GLU A 61 4.80 -15.34 30.82
N LYS A 62 4.78 -15.91 32.03
CA LYS A 62 5.99 -16.04 32.87
C LYS A 62 7.02 -17.02 32.27
N LYS A 63 6.60 -18.08 31.57
CA LYS A 63 7.50 -19.00 30.85
C LYS A 63 8.03 -18.43 29.53
N LYS A 64 7.24 -17.63 28.80
CA LYS A 64 7.63 -16.97 27.54
C LYS A 64 8.67 -15.86 27.74
N LYS A 65 8.75 -15.24 28.93
CA LYS A 65 9.78 -14.23 29.24
C LYS A 65 11.22 -14.77 29.35
N LYS A 66 11.45 -16.08 29.42
CA LYS A 66 12.79 -16.65 29.72
C LYS A 66 13.48 -17.40 28.57
N ARG A 67 12.90 -17.43 27.36
CA ARG A 67 13.58 -17.98 26.17
C ARG A 67 13.43 -17.02 25.00
N TRP A 68 14.25 -15.98 25.00
CA TRP A 68 14.49 -15.20 23.79
C TRP A 68 15.24 -16.09 22.80
N GLY A 69 14.55 -16.50 21.73
CA GLY A 69 15.15 -17.30 20.67
C GLY A 69 16.04 -16.43 19.77
N PRO A 70 17.04 -17.02 19.08
CA PRO A 70 17.88 -16.29 18.12
C PRO A 70 17.07 -15.61 17.02
N PHE A 71 15.88 -16.14 16.71
CA PHE A 71 14.95 -15.54 15.74
C PHE A 71 14.40 -14.19 16.18
N GLN A 72 14.14 -13.97 17.48
CA GLN A 72 13.69 -12.66 17.97
C GLN A 72 14.79 -11.60 17.86
N TYR A 73 16.04 -11.97 18.12
CA TYR A 73 17.19 -11.08 17.86
C TYR A 73 17.29 -10.72 16.37
N PHE A 74 17.13 -11.69 15.47
CA PHE A 74 17.13 -11.44 14.03
C PHE A 74 16.02 -10.47 13.61
N VAL A 75 14.79 -10.66 14.11
CA VAL A 75 13.66 -9.78 13.82
C VAL A 75 13.91 -8.35 14.32
N ILE A 76 14.38 -8.19 15.57
CA ILE A 76 14.68 -6.87 16.15
C ILE A 76 15.78 -6.17 15.34
N VAL A 77 16.87 -6.86 15.02
CA VAL A 77 17.97 -6.28 14.23
C VAL A 77 17.50 -5.88 12.83
N SER A 78 16.71 -6.73 12.15
CA SER A 78 16.17 -6.40 10.83
C SER A 78 15.25 -5.17 10.88
N SER A 79 14.41 -5.06 11.92
CA SER A 79 13.52 -3.92 12.12
C SER A 79 14.30 -2.63 12.33
N VAL A 80 15.38 -2.67 13.13
CA VAL A 80 16.25 -1.50 13.35
C VAL A 80 16.92 -1.08 12.05
N LEU A 81 17.44 -2.03 11.26
CA LEU A 81 18.07 -1.73 9.97
C LEU A 81 17.10 -1.08 8.98
N ILE A 82 15.85 -1.58 8.90
CA ILE A 82 14.81 -0.99 8.06
C ILE A 82 14.52 0.44 8.52
N LEU A 83 14.33 0.69 9.81
CA LEU A 83 14.07 2.04 10.33
C LEU A 83 15.24 3.01 10.07
N VAL A 84 16.49 2.54 10.18
CA VAL A 84 17.67 3.35 9.83
C VAL A 84 17.70 3.67 8.34
N MET A 85 17.39 2.70 7.48
CA MET A 85 17.33 2.92 6.03
C MET A 85 16.23 3.93 5.65
N TRP A 86 15.02 3.77 6.21
CA TRP A 86 13.93 4.72 6.01
C TRP A 86 14.25 6.10 6.60
N GLY A 87 14.87 6.14 7.79
CA GLY A 87 15.35 7.37 8.40
C GLY A 87 16.39 8.08 7.52
N TYR A 88 17.30 7.32 6.92
CA TYR A 88 18.28 7.83 5.95
C TYR A 88 17.61 8.37 4.69
N ILE A 89 16.56 7.71 4.17
CA ILE A 89 15.81 8.23 3.01
C ILE A 89 15.07 9.54 3.34
N ILE A 90 14.51 9.64 4.55
CA ILE A 90 13.73 10.81 4.98
C ILE A 90 14.64 12.00 5.36
N PHE A 91 15.75 11.76 6.06
CA PHE A 91 16.69 12.81 6.48
C PHE A 91 17.77 13.12 5.45
N GLY A 92 18.25 12.12 4.73
CA GLY A 92 19.18 12.27 3.62
C GLY A 92 18.44 12.63 2.36
N GLY A 93 17.58 13.65 2.44
CA GLY A 93 16.70 14.13 1.39
C GLY A 93 17.35 13.91 0.04
N GLN A 94 16.88 12.89 -0.67
CA GLN A 94 17.14 12.83 -2.09
C GLN A 94 16.43 14.07 -2.63
N GLU A 95 17.20 15.13 -2.88
CA GLU A 95 16.82 16.10 -3.87
C GLU A 95 16.35 15.27 -5.05
N LEU A 96 15.03 15.32 -5.35
CA LEU A 96 14.52 14.73 -6.58
C LEU A 96 15.51 15.15 -7.65
N PRO A 97 16.11 14.20 -8.39
CA PRO A 97 17.27 14.49 -9.19
C PRO A 97 16.94 15.73 -10.02
N ALA A 98 17.72 16.80 -9.82
CA ALA A 98 17.50 18.11 -10.45
C ALA A 98 17.47 18.00 -11.99
N THR A 99 17.80 16.82 -12.54
CA THR A 99 17.56 16.42 -13.92
C THR A 99 16.10 16.49 -14.34
N ILE A 100 15.11 16.44 -13.44
CA ILE A 100 13.69 16.63 -13.77
C ILE A 100 13.35 18.13 -13.89
N ALA A 101 14.07 19.01 -13.17
CA ALA A 101 13.75 20.43 -13.09
C ALA A 101 14.33 21.26 -14.24
N THR A 102 15.40 20.80 -14.90
CA THR A 102 16.01 21.49 -16.05
C THR A 102 16.47 20.51 -17.12
N VAL A 103 15.51 19.76 -17.70
CA VAL A 103 15.80 19.06 -18.97
C VAL A 103 16.05 20.12 -20.03
N ASP A 104 17.33 20.34 -20.36
CA ASP A 104 17.74 21.19 -21.48
C ASP A 104 17.39 20.49 -22.79
N TYR A 105 16.13 20.67 -23.21
CA TYR A 105 15.59 20.13 -24.45
C TYR A 105 16.38 20.55 -25.69
N GLY A 106 17.15 21.66 -25.61
CA GLY A 106 18.02 22.13 -26.68
C GLY A 106 19.26 21.26 -26.90
N LYS A 107 19.77 20.60 -25.84
CA LYS A 107 20.92 19.68 -25.92
C LYS A 107 20.52 18.21 -26.03
N GLN A 108 19.35 17.86 -25.51
CA GLN A 108 18.87 16.47 -25.46
C GLN A 108 17.65 16.25 -26.37
N GLY A 109 17.83 16.47 -27.67
CA GLY A 109 16.75 16.36 -28.67
C GLY A 109 16.02 15.00 -28.64
N ARG A 110 16.70 13.91 -28.28
CA ARG A 110 16.07 12.59 -28.10
C ARG A 110 15.05 12.55 -26.96
N VAL A 111 15.31 13.26 -25.86
CA VAL A 111 14.37 13.34 -24.73
C VAL A 111 13.11 14.08 -25.16
N LEU A 112 13.28 15.19 -25.90
CA LEU A 112 12.17 15.93 -26.50
C LEU A 112 11.37 15.04 -27.48
N LEU A 113 12.06 14.26 -28.32
CA LEU A 113 11.46 13.32 -29.27
C LEU A 113 10.55 12.30 -28.57
N PHE A 114 11.03 11.62 -27.51
CA PHE A 114 10.24 10.64 -26.76
C PHE A 114 9.12 11.27 -25.93
N MET A 115 9.34 12.47 -25.38
CA MET A 115 8.31 13.21 -24.65
C MET A 115 7.12 13.56 -25.56
N VAL A 116 7.41 14.08 -26.76
CA VAL A 116 6.40 14.45 -27.75
C VAL A 116 5.69 13.21 -28.30
N ASP A 117 6.40 12.10 -28.55
CA ASP A 117 5.80 10.82 -28.93
C ASP A 117 4.76 10.33 -27.90
N GLY A 118 5.13 10.36 -26.60
CA GLY A 118 4.22 10.01 -25.52
C GLY A 118 2.99 10.94 -25.44
N ALA A 119 3.13 12.21 -25.82
CA ALA A 119 2.02 13.13 -25.90
C ALA A 119 1.10 12.88 -27.10
N ILE A 120 1.65 12.56 -28.27
CA ILE A 120 0.87 12.19 -29.47
C ILE A 120 0.05 10.93 -29.19
N LYS A 121 0.63 9.92 -28.53
CA LYS A 121 -0.08 8.70 -28.14
C LYS A 121 -1.24 8.99 -27.19
N ARG A 122 -1.02 9.87 -26.20
CA ARG A 122 -2.09 10.34 -25.30
C ARG A 122 -3.18 11.10 -26.07
N TYR A 123 -2.81 12.02 -26.96
CA TYR A 123 -3.75 12.73 -27.82
C TYR A 123 -4.61 11.75 -28.62
N ALA A 124 -4.00 10.78 -29.29
CA ALA A 124 -4.71 9.77 -30.07
C ALA A 124 -5.65 8.93 -29.20
N HIS A 125 -5.24 8.57 -27.99
CA HIS A 125 -6.09 7.82 -27.06
C HIS A 125 -7.36 8.61 -26.67
N TYR A 126 -7.25 9.92 -26.41
CA TYR A 126 -8.39 10.73 -25.98
C TYR A 126 -9.24 11.30 -27.14
N GLU A 127 -8.65 11.52 -28.31
CA GLU A 127 -9.31 12.12 -29.49
C GLU A 127 -9.80 11.06 -30.51
N ARG A 128 -10.11 9.85 -30.04
CA ARG A 128 -10.66 8.73 -30.83
C ARG A 128 -9.73 8.26 -31.97
N ASN A 129 -8.47 7.98 -31.66
CA ASN A 129 -7.43 7.52 -32.58
C ASN A 129 -7.13 8.50 -33.73
N LYS A 130 -7.39 9.79 -33.52
CA LYS A 130 -6.95 10.86 -34.42
C LYS A 130 -5.58 11.36 -34.01
N TYR A 131 -4.76 11.73 -34.99
CA TYR A 131 -3.45 12.34 -34.76
C TYR A 131 -3.54 13.85 -34.97
N PRO A 132 -2.76 14.65 -34.23
CA PRO A 132 -2.77 16.11 -34.37
C PRO A 132 -2.26 16.52 -35.76
N GLU A 133 -2.79 17.62 -36.32
CA GLU A 133 -2.26 18.14 -37.60
C GLU A 133 -0.94 18.87 -37.37
N LYS A 134 -0.79 19.55 -36.22
CA LYS A 134 0.43 20.25 -35.83
C LYS A 134 0.86 19.86 -34.43
N LEU A 135 2.18 19.85 -34.19
CA LEU A 135 2.74 19.60 -32.85
C LEU A 135 2.27 20.65 -31.82
N THR A 136 1.92 21.85 -32.27
CA THR A 136 1.36 22.91 -31.40
C THR A 136 0.02 22.55 -30.80
N ASP A 137 -0.75 21.65 -31.44
CA ASP A 137 -2.09 21.25 -30.98
C ASP A 137 -2.02 20.37 -29.71
N LEU A 138 -0.82 19.88 -29.37
CA LEU A 138 -0.54 19.14 -28.15
C LEU A 138 -0.42 20.07 -26.92
N ILE A 139 -0.16 21.36 -27.14
CA ILE A 139 0.03 22.35 -26.07
C ILE A 139 -1.30 23.08 -25.80
N PRO A 140 -1.64 23.37 -24.53
CA PRO A 140 -0.96 22.96 -23.30
C PRO A 140 -1.48 21.62 -22.76
N LYS A 141 -2.52 21.04 -23.38
CA LYS A 141 -3.33 19.96 -22.82
C LYS A 141 -2.57 18.64 -22.63
N TYR A 142 -1.63 18.33 -23.52
CA TYR A 142 -0.88 17.06 -23.51
C TYR A 142 0.63 17.26 -23.31
N VAL A 143 1.13 18.46 -23.61
CA VAL A 143 2.52 18.87 -23.42
C VAL A 143 2.55 20.24 -22.75
N SER A 144 3.19 20.33 -21.59
CA SER A 144 3.42 21.60 -20.88
C SER A 144 4.76 22.20 -21.32
N LEU A 145 4.76 22.89 -22.46
CA LEU A 145 5.89 23.71 -22.90
C LEU A 145 5.48 25.18 -22.84
N GLU A 146 6.31 26.02 -22.25
CA GLU A 146 6.06 27.46 -22.09
C GLU A 146 7.10 28.29 -22.82
N GLY A 147 6.65 29.41 -23.41
CA GLY A 147 7.51 30.45 -23.99
C GLY A 147 8.53 29.93 -25.02
N GLU A 148 9.81 30.10 -24.70
CA GLU A 148 10.94 29.74 -25.58
C GLU A 148 11.05 28.23 -25.83
N GLN A 149 10.52 27.38 -24.95
CA GLN A 149 10.62 25.93 -25.10
C GLN A 149 9.81 25.40 -26.29
N ILE A 150 8.77 26.14 -26.69
CA ILE A 150 7.96 25.84 -27.88
C ILE A 150 8.82 25.90 -29.15
N LEU A 151 9.88 26.71 -29.17
CA LEU A 151 10.81 26.79 -30.30
C LEU A 151 11.61 25.50 -30.49
N HIS A 152 11.83 24.71 -29.44
CA HIS A 152 12.50 23.42 -29.56
C HIS A 152 11.67 22.39 -30.34
N LEU A 153 10.34 22.54 -30.43
CA LEU A 153 9.52 21.69 -31.30
C LEU A 153 9.91 21.79 -32.77
N LYS A 154 10.54 22.89 -33.20
CA LYS A 154 11.07 23.05 -34.57
C LYS A 154 12.26 22.14 -34.87
N GLN A 155 12.90 21.60 -33.82
CA GLN A 155 13.96 20.60 -33.96
C GLN A 155 13.40 19.21 -34.30
N LEU A 156 12.08 19.04 -34.27
CA LEU A 156 11.40 17.80 -34.62
C LEU A 156 10.72 17.91 -35.99
N LEU A 157 10.87 16.87 -36.80
CA LEU A 157 10.10 16.67 -38.02
C LEU A 157 8.90 15.79 -37.70
N TYR A 158 7.71 16.35 -37.88
CA TYR A 158 6.45 15.65 -37.71
C TYR A 158 5.71 15.55 -39.03
N GLN A 159 5.29 14.35 -39.38
CA GLN A 159 4.42 14.09 -40.52
C GLN A 159 3.30 13.14 -40.10
N SER A 160 2.05 13.58 -40.26
CA SER A 160 0.90 12.70 -40.12
C SER A 160 0.77 11.84 -41.40
N ASP A 161 0.64 10.53 -41.22
CA ASP A 161 0.52 9.57 -42.33
C ASP A 161 -0.71 8.69 -42.09
N PRO A 162 -1.75 8.71 -42.94
CA PRO A 162 -2.95 7.92 -42.72
C PRO A 162 -2.71 6.40 -42.74
N LYS A 163 -1.58 5.92 -43.29
CA LYS A 163 -1.25 4.48 -43.36
C LYS A 163 -0.48 3.96 -42.14
N VAL A 164 0.35 4.82 -41.53
CA VAL A 164 1.26 4.47 -40.43
C VAL A 164 0.92 5.21 -39.14
N GLY A 165 0.00 6.18 -39.19
CA GLY A 165 -0.42 7.07 -38.11
C GLY A 165 0.35 8.38 -38.13
N TYR A 166 1.59 8.35 -37.67
CA TYR A 166 2.50 9.48 -37.72
C TYR A 166 3.95 9.02 -37.82
N ARG A 167 4.81 9.93 -38.26
CA ARG A 167 6.27 9.82 -38.24
C ARG A 167 6.81 11.03 -37.51
N LEU A 168 7.61 10.78 -36.48
CA LEU A 168 8.27 11.80 -35.68
C LEU A 168 9.77 11.50 -35.64
N SER A 169 10.61 12.42 -36.10
CA SER A 169 12.07 12.27 -36.08
C SER A 169 12.75 13.59 -35.70
N LEU A 170 14.06 13.54 -35.46
CA LEU A 170 14.87 14.74 -35.28
C LEU A 170 15.18 15.38 -36.64
N ALA A 171 15.14 16.71 -36.70
CA ALA A 171 15.44 17.48 -37.91
C ALA A 171 16.93 17.47 -38.28
N SER A 172 17.82 17.36 -37.29
CA SER A 172 19.26 17.22 -37.47
C SER A 172 19.76 16.16 -36.49
N PRO A 173 19.92 14.89 -36.90
CA PRO A 173 20.59 13.89 -36.06
C PRO A 173 22.06 14.28 -35.86
N GLU A 174 22.66 13.90 -34.73
CA GLU A 174 24.08 14.12 -34.51
C GLU A 174 24.90 13.31 -35.54
N PRO A 175 25.97 13.87 -36.11
CA PRO A 175 26.76 13.20 -37.13
C PRO A 175 27.37 11.91 -36.58
N GLY A 176 27.06 10.77 -37.22
CA GLY A 176 27.49 9.44 -36.81
C GLY A 176 26.46 8.64 -35.99
N GLU A 177 25.31 9.22 -35.65
CA GLU A 177 24.24 8.52 -34.95
C GLU A 177 23.12 8.05 -35.90
N MET A 178 22.48 6.91 -35.58
CA MET A 178 21.33 6.42 -36.33
C MET A 178 20.14 7.37 -36.15
N ASN A 179 19.48 7.73 -37.25
CA ASN A 179 18.29 8.57 -37.18
C ASN A 179 17.09 7.73 -36.71
N VAL A 180 16.48 8.15 -35.61
CA VAL A 180 15.37 7.46 -34.95
C VAL A 180 14.06 8.07 -35.42
N ILE A 181 13.22 7.23 -36.04
CA ILE A 181 11.89 7.59 -36.51
C ILE A 181 10.87 6.89 -35.62
N LEU A 182 10.14 7.67 -34.83
CA LEU A 182 9.04 7.17 -33.99
C LEU A 182 7.74 7.16 -34.79
N THR A 183 7.05 6.03 -34.75
CA THR A 183 5.75 5.83 -35.40
C THR A 183 4.71 5.33 -34.40
N SER A 184 3.44 5.34 -34.80
CA SER A 184 2.35 4.81 -33.97
C SER A 184 2.50 3.31 -33.65
N LYS A 185 3.21 2.55 -34.52
CA LYS A 185 3.41 1.10 -34.41
C LYS A 185 4.71 0.72 -33.72
N GLY A 186 5.66 1.64 -33.58
CA GLY A 186 6.97 1.36 -32.98
C GLY A 186 8.07 2.31 -33.45
N VAL A 187 9.31 1.90 -33.19
CA VAL A 187 10.52 2.67 -33.53
C VAL A 187 11.15 2.08 -34.79
N GLU A 188 11.39 2.92 -35.78
CA GLU A 188 12.16 2.61 -36.98
C GLU A 188 13.53 3.31 -36.89
N TYR A 189 14.58 2.62 -37.30
CA TYR A 189 15.94 3.17 -37.35
C TYR A 189 16.35 3.28 -38.80
N THR A 190 16.82 4.47 -39.19
CA THR A 190 17.41 4.71 -40.51
C THR A 190 18.91 4.94 -40.36
N ALA A 191 19.68 4.45 -41.34
CA ALA A 191 21.12 4.61 -41.39
C ALA A 191 21.50 6.11 -41.26
N PRO A 192 22.65 6.43 -40.64
CA PRO A 192 23.10 7.81 -40.50
C PRO A 192 23.12 8.49 -41.87
N SER A 193 22.50 9.67 -41.97
CA SER A 193 22.57 10.48 -43.18
C SER A 193 24.01 10.97 -43.36
N GLU A 194 24.66 10.62 -44.46
CA GLU A 194 26.00 11.10 -44.86
C GLU A 194 26.02 12.60 -45.25
N GLU A 195 25.10 13.42 -44.73
CA GLU A 195 25.06 14.86 -44.99
C GLU A 195 25.88 15.60 -43.94
N GLY A 196 27.21 15.49 -44.08
CA GLY A 196 28.18 16.22 -43.28
C GLY A 196 29.60 16.22 -43.84
N ALA A 197 29.80 15.85 -45.10
CA ALA A 197 31.08 15.98 -45.79
C ALA A 197 31.00 17.10 -46.83
N LYS A 198 31.21 18.34 -46.39
CA LYS A 198 31.84 19.41 -47.18
C LYS A 198 32.29 20.56 -46.29
#